data_AF-A0A4Y8RDJ5-F1
#
_entry.id   AF-A0A4Y8RDJ5-F1
#
_cell.length_a   1.000
_cell.length_b   1.000
_cell.length_c   1.000
_cell.angle_alpha   90.00
_cell.angle_beta   90.00
_cell.angle_gamma   90.00
#
_symmetry.space_group_name_H-M   'P 1'
#
loop_
_entity.id
_entity.type
_entity.pdbx_description
1 polymer ?
#
loop_
_entity_poly.entity_id
_entity_poly.type
_entity_poly.pdbx_seq_one_letter_code
_entity_poly.pdbx_strand_id
1 'polypeptide(L)'
;MSQALPEDTVASLTIDHLDDAVMRRLEGLAKAHGRSVVDEARELISTVAAEPEAAQVRREWDEDKERRLQRILSLGEKPKEPFDQKAYTDELWNFVE
;
A
#
# COMPACT_ATOMS: atom_id res chain seq x y z
N MET A 1 -24.33 16.12 6.81
CA MET A 1 -23.25 15.45 7.57
C MET A 1 -22.02 15.47 6.69
N SER A 2 -21.19 16.50 6.85
CA SER A 2 -19.98 16.68 6.03
C SER A 2 -18.92 15.71 6.50
N GLN A 3 -18.59 14.73 5.66
CA GLN A 3 -17.45 13.86 5.88
C GLN A 3 -16.20 14.69 5.60
N ALA A 4 -15.53 15.12 6.67
CA ALA A 4 -14.19 15.68 6.56
C ALA A 4 -13.30 14.57 5.98
N LEU A 5 -12.74 14.82 4.80
CA LEU A 5 -11.66 14.00 4.25
C LEU A 5 -10.55 13.94 5.31
N PRO A 6 -10.01 12.75 5.65
CA PRO A 6 -8.94 12.67 6.62
C PRO A 6 -7.75 13.48 6.11
N GLU A 7 -7.16 14.22 7.03
CA GLU A 7 -5.99 15.08 6.80
C GLU A 7 -4.92 14.33 6.01
N ASP A 8 -4.34 15.07 5.06
CA ASP A 8 -3.17 14.77 4.24
C ASP A 8 -2.37 13.56 4.77
N THR A 9 -2.74 12.35 4.35
CA THR A 9 -2.06 11.14 4.80
C THR A 9 -0.75 11.10 4.06
N VAL A 10 0.29 11.72 4.63
CA VAL A 10 1.62 11.76 4.05
C VAL A 10 2.10 10.31 3.94
N ALA A 11 2.12 9.78 2.73
CA ALA A 11 2.63 8.44 2.48
C ALA A 11 4.09 8.37 2.95
N SER A 12 4.37 7.43 3.86
CA SER A 12 5.70 7.18 4.42
C SER A 12 6.26 5.90 3.83
N LEU A 13 7.51 5.94 3.39
CA LEU A 13 8.26 4.81 2.87
C LEU A 13 9.54 4.66 3.71
N THR A 14 9.75 3.46 4.26
CA THR A 14 11.01 3.10 4.92
C THR A 14 11.82 2.22 3.98
N ILE A 15 13.08 2.57 3.77
CA ILE A 15 14.03 1.78 2.99
C ILE A 15 15.06 1.22 3.96
N ASP A 16 14.91 -0.06 4.30
CA ASP A 16 15.84 -0.74 5.20
C ASP A 16 17.16 -1.04 4.48
N HIS A 17 18.27 -1.03 5.23
CA HIS A 17 19.61 -1.36 4.74
C HIS A 17 20.08 -0.53 3.54
N LEU A 18 19.82 0.79 3.56
CA LEU A 18 20.35 1.70 2.56
C LEU A 18 21.88 1.77 2.67
N ASP A 19 22.58 1.51 1.57
CA ASP A 19 24.05 1.59 1.52
C ASP A 19 24.55 2.96 1.99
N ASP A 20 25.56 2.96 2.87
CA ASP A 20 26.19 4.18 3.40
C ASP A 20 26.67 5.13 2.29
N ALA A 21 27.17 4.56 1.18
CA ALA A 21 27.61 5.33 0.02
C ALA A 21 26.45 6.10 -0.63
N VAL A 22 25.26 5.49 -0.70
CA VAL A 22 24.05 6.12 -1.24
C VAL A 22 23.56 7.20 -0.29
N MET A 23 23.55 6.92 1.01
CA MET A 23 23.17 7.88 2.04
C MET A 23 24.04 9.14 1.99
N ARG A 24 25.37 8.98 1.93
CA ARG A 24 26.32 10.10 1.82
C ARG A 24 26.13 10.91 0.53
N ARG A 25 25.86 10.23 -0.58
CA ARG A 25 25.59 10.90 -1.86
C ARG A 25 24.32 11.73 -1.77
N LEU A 26 23.26 11.18 -1.18
CA LEU A 26 21.99 11.85 -0.98
C LEU A 26 22.14 13.10 -0.09
N GLU A 27 22.89 13.01 0.99
CA GLU A 27 23.22 14.18 1.83
C GLU A 27 24.00 15.25 1.07
N GLY A 28 24.94 14.85 0.22
CA GLY A 28 25.69 15.77 -0.63
C GLY A 28 24.78 16.53 -1.59
N LEU A 29 23.85 15.83 -2.25
CA LEU A 29 22.86 16.43 -3.14
C LEU A 29 21.91 17.37 -2.41
N ALA A 30 21.36 16.93 -1.27
CA ALA A 30 20.46 17.73 -0.45
C ALA A 30 21.12 19.05 -0.01
N LYS A 31 22.39 19.01 0.41
CA LYS A 31 23.18 20.20 0.74
C LYS A 31 23.39 21.11 -0.46
N ALA A 32 23.69 20.56 -1.63
CA ALA A 32 23.88 21.33 -2.86
C ALA A 32 22.58 22.04 -3.31
N HIS A 33 21.44 21.38 -3.14
CA HIS A 33 20.12 21.92 -3.51
C HIS A 33 19.45 22.76 -2.41
N GLY A 34 20.04 22.82 -1.21
CA GLY A 34 19.50 23.57 -0.07
C GLY A 34 18.19 23.00 0.47
N ARG A 35 18.01 21.66 0.41
CA ARG A 35 16.79 20.95 0.83
C ARG A 35 17.10 19.94 1.94
N SER A 36 16.06 19.43 2.59
CA SER A 36 16.24 18.29 3.52
C SER A 36 16.54 17.01 2.72
N VAL A 37 17.19 16.06 3.38
CA VAL A 37 17.49 14.74 2.77
C VAL A 37 16.21 14.01 2.34
N VAL A 38 15.13 14.13 3.12
CA VAL A 38 13.84 13.50 2.83
C VAL A 38 13.19 14.15 1.60
N ASP A 39 13.24 15.48 1.49
CA ASP A 39 12.69 16.19 0.32
C ASP A 39 13.49 15.89 -0.94
N GLU A 40 14.81 15.79 -0.83
CA GLU A 40 15.68 15.38 -1.94
C GLU A 40 15.35 13.94 -2.38
N ALA A 41 15.19 13.01 -1.44
CA ALA A 41 14.79 11.64 -1.74
C ALA A 41 13.42 11.60 -2.42
N ARG A 42 12.45 12.36 -1.92
CA ARG A 42 11.10 12.46 -2.50
C ARG A 42 11.15 12.96 -3.93
N GLU A 43 11.97 13.97 -4.22
CA GLU A 43 12.10 14.53 -5.56
C GLU A 43 12.78 13.57 -6.54
N LEU A 44 13.80 12.84 -6.08
CA LEU A 44 14.45 11.82 -6.92
C LEU A 44 13.49 10.67 -7.25
N ILE A 45 12.72 10.21 -6.25
CA ILE A 45 11.71 9.16 -6.45
C ILE A 45 10.59 9.66 -7.38
N SER A 46 10.11 10.90 -7.21
CA SER A 46 9.05 11.46 -8.04
C SER A 46 9.48 11.58 -9.51
N THR A 47 10.73 11.98 -9.74
CA THR A 47 11.32 12.10 -11.08
C THR A 47 11.35 10.74 -11.78
N VAL A 48 11.88 9.71 -11.10
CA VAL A 48 11.94 8.34 -11.67
C VAL A 48 10.53 7.77 -11.86
N ALA A 49 9.61 8.02 -10.94
CA ALA A 49 8.23 7.55 -11.06
C ALA A 49 7.45 8.22 -12.21
N ALA A 50 7.88 9.40 -12.67
CA ALA A 50 7.29 10.09 -13.81
C ALA A 50 7.80 9.57 -15.17
N GLU A 51 8.82 8.72 -15.18
CA GLU A 51 9.35 8.14 -16.41
C GLU A 51 8.32 7.21 -17.08
N PRO A 52 8.27 7.17 -18.42
CA PRO A 52 7.26 6.38 -19.15
C PRO A 52 7.35 4.88 -18.86
N GLU A 53 8.55 4.37 -18.57
CA GLU A 53 8.76 2.97 -18.18
C GLU A 53 8.12 2.67 -16.81
N ALA A 54 8.29 3.56 -15.83
CA ALA A 54 7.65 3.44 -14.53
C ALA A 54 6.11 3.50 -14.64
N ALA A 55 5.59 4.32 -15.55
CA ALA A 55 4.15 4.39 -15.83
C ALA A 55 3.61 3.07 -16.41
N GLN A 56 4.38 2.39 -17.27
CA GLN A 56 4.01 1.08 -17.80
C GLN A 56 3.96 0.03 -16.68
N VAL A 57 4.99 -0.05 -15.84
CA VAL A 57 5.02 -0.97 -14.69
C VAL A 57 3.83 -0.76 -13.77
N ARG A 58 3.48 0.51 -13.51
CA ARG A 58 2.30 0.85 -12.69
C ARG A 58 1.00 0.34 -13.32
N ARG A 59 0.82 0.51 -14.63
CA ARG A 59 -0.35 0.01 -15.35
C ARG A 59 -0.46 -1.52 -15.25
N GLU A 60 0.64 -2.23 -15.48
CA GLU A 60 0.68 -3.70 -15.39
C GLU A 60 0.32 -4.19 -13.98
N TRP A 61 0.81 -3.49 -12.94
CA TRP A 61 0.44 -3.77 -11.55
C TRP A 61 -1.06 -3.55 -11.29
N ASP A 62 -1.62 -2.44 -11.76
CA ASP A 62 -3.04 -2.12 -11.58
C ASP A 62 -3.93 -3.13 -12.29
N GLU A 63 -3.57 -3.54 -13.51
CA GLU A 63 -4.26 -4.61 -14.24
C GLU A 63 -4.21 -5.94 -13.49
N ASP A 64 -3.06 -6.31 -12.93
CA ASP A 64 -2.93 -7.55 -12.18
C ASP A 64 -3.72 -7.52 -10.86
N LYS A 65 -3.73 -6.37 -10.18
CA LYS A 65 -4.55 -6.16 -8.99
C LYS A 65 -6.03 -6.30 -9.29
N GLU A 66 -6.50 -5.72 -10.40
CA GLU A 66 -7.89 -5.85 -10.84
C GLU A 66 -8.23 -7.30 -11.15
N ARG A 67 -7.35 -8.02 -11.88
CA ARG A 67 -7.53 -9.46 -12.14
C ARG A 67 -7.66 -10.27 -10.85
N ARG A 68 -6.81 -10.00 -9.85
CA ARG A 68 -6.87 -10.68 -8.55
C ARG A 68 -8.16 -10.36 -7.80
N LEU A 69 -8.58 -9.09 -7.80
CA LEU A 69 -9.82 -8.66 -7.17
C LEU A 69 -11.03 -9.37 -7.79
N GLN A 70 -11.14 -9.36 -9.12
CA GLN A 70 -12.21 -10.05 -9.84
C GLN A 70 -12.22 -11.55 -9.53
N ARG A 71 -11.04 -12.17 -9.43
CA ARG A 71 -10.92 -13.58 -9.02
C ARG A 71 -11.47 -13.80 -7.61
N ILE A 72 -11.09 -12.97 -6.63
CA ILE A 72 -11.61 -13.08 -5.26
C ILE A 72 -13.13 -12.93 -5.24
N LEU A 73 -13.67 -11.93 -5.95
CA LEU A 73 -15.10 -11.69 -6.04
C LEU A 73 -15.84 -12.88 -6.69
N SER A 74 -15.25 -13.49 -7.72
CA SER A 74 -15.83 -14.67 -8.38
C SER A 74 -15.89 -15.92 -7.49
N LEU A 75 -15.01 -16.00 -6.48
CA LEU A 75 -14.97 -17.09 -5.51
C LEU A 75 -15.90 -16.85 -4.31
N GLY A 76 -16.40 -15.63 -4.14
CA GLY A 76 -17.28 -15.27 -3.04
C GLY A 76 -18.69 -15.81 -3.25
N GLU A 77 -18.99 -16.99 -2.71
CA GLU A 77 -20.39 -17.44 -2.57
C GLU A 77 -21.01 -16.75 -1.35
N LYS A 78 -22.04 -15.95 -1.57
CA LYS A 78 -22.81 -15.36 -0.46
C LYS A 78 -23.65 -16.47 0.19
N PRO A 79 -23.74 -16.51 1.53
CA PRO A 79 -24.65 -17.40 2.21
C PRO A 79 -26.08 -17.21 1.66
N LYS A 80 -26.72 -18.31 1.25
CA LYS A 80 -28.10 -18.28 0.73
C LYS A 80 -29.10 -17.87 1.79
N GLU A 81 -28.76 -18.12 3.06
CA GLU A 81 -29.54 -17.77 4.23
C GLU A 81 -28.66 -17.00 5.22
N PRO A 82 -29.26 -16.15 6.08
CA PRO A 82 -28.52 -15.48 7.14
C PRO A 82 -27.79 -16.49 8.02
N PHE A 83 -26.48 -16.37 8.12
CA PHE A 83 -25.67 -17.22 8.99
C PHE A 83 -25.71 -16.67 10.42
N ASP A 84 -26.35 -17.41 11.33
CA ASP A 84 -26.30 -17.09 12.77
C ASP A 84 -24.98 -17.61 13.36
N GLN A 85 -24.00 -16.72 13.38
CA GLN A 85 -22.67 -17.00 13.91
C GLN A 85 -22.68 -17.41 15.39
N LYS A 86 -23.62 -16.87 16.18
CA LYS A 86 -23.68 -17.16 17.61
C LYS A 86 -24.17 -18.58 17.85
N ALA A 87 -25.29 -18.95 17.21
CA ALA A 87 -25.85 -20.29 17.33
C ALA A 87 -24.83 -21.39 16.93
N TYR A 88 -24.10 -21.17 15.83
CA TYR A 88 -23.07 -22.11 15.36
C TYR A 88 -21.88 -22.23 16.33
N THR A 89 -21.43 -21.11 16.90
CA THR A 89 -20.32 -21.11 17.86
C THR A 89 -20.74 -21.81 19.16
N ASP A 90 -21.94 -21.54 19.65
CA ASP A 90 -22.50 -22.18 20.84
C ASP A 90 -22.61 -23.72 20.66
N GLU A 91 -23.00 -24.19 19.47
CA GLU A 91 -23.06 -25.63 19.14
C GLU A 91 -21.68 -26.29 19.10
N LEU A 92 -20.66 -25.61 18.58
CA LEU A 92 -19.26 -26.07 18.61
C LEU A 92 -18.72 -26.19 20.04
N TRP A 93 -19.02 -25.23 20.91
CA TRP A 93 -18.57 -25.27 22.30
C TRP A 93 -19.26 -26.38 23.10
N ASN A 94 -20.54 -26.64 22.85
CA ASN A 94 -21.26 -27.75 23.49
C ASN A 94 -20.76 -29.15 23.08
N PHE A 95 -20.02 -29.28 21.98
CA PHE A 95 -19.43 -30.54 21.53
C PHE A 95 -18.06 -30.83 22.18
N VAL A 96 -17.40 -29.83 22.74
CA VAL A 96 -16.06 -29.95 23.36
C VAL A 96 -16.14 -30.20 24.88
N GLU A 97 -17.32 -30.03 25.49
CA GLU A 97 -17.67 -30.48 26.86
C GLU A 97 -18.27 -31.89 26.87
#